data_AF-A0A845R3T3-F1
#
_entry.id   AF-A0A845R3T3-F1
#
_cell.length_a   1.000
_cell.length_b   1.000
_cell.length_c   1.000
_cell.angle_alpha   90.00
_cell.angle_beta   90.00
_cell.angle_gamma   90.00
#
_symmetry.space_group_name_H-M   'P 1'
#
loop_
_entity.id
_entity.type
_entity.pdbx_description
1 polymer ?
#
loop_
_entity_poly.entity_id
_entity_poly.type
_entity_poly.pdbx_seq_one_letter_code
_entity_poly.pdbx_strand_id
1 'polypeptide(L)'
;MKTNKFKGKVEKLYSKILSNKLITVCILFTIFTLLDTIPILLGLWPAKTGIGPYVHLLSRFILHSILISGLFIFDILRKTIKPKLIIYAITFVITWALLLIYLWINGIFIELHPDAFKDLSRSYAFMYGLLGAVIFVSDRTKKRVKNKN
;
A
#
# COMPACT_ATOMS: atom_id res chain seq x y z
N MET A 1 -10.13 23.62 17.46
CA MET A 1 -9.00 24.28 16.74
C MET A 1 -7.86 23.32 16.32
N LYS A 2 -7.53 22.25 17.07
CA LYS A 2 -6.46 21.28 16.71
C LYS A 2 -6.72 20.43 15.44
N THR A 3 -7.97 20.18 15.08
CA THR A 3 -8.37 19.31 13.96
C THR A 3 -8.04 19.88 12.57
N ASN A 4 -8.06 21.20 12.40
CA ASN A 4 -7.72 21.85 11.11
C ASN A 4 -6.22 21.77 10.78
N LYS A 5 -5.33 21.77 11.79
CA LYS A 5 -3.88 21.71 11.58
C LYS A 5 -3.42 20.31 11.14
N PHE A 6 -4.04 19.26 11.69
CA PHE A 6 -3.77 17.87 11.28
C PHE A 6 -4.26 17.60 9.85
N LYS A 7 -5.45 18.14 9.50
CA LYS A 7 -6.06 18.02 8.16
C LYS A 7 -5.17 18.57 7.05
N GLY A 8 -4.69 19.81 7.18
CA GLY A 8 -3.82 20.41 6.16
C GLY A 8 -2.51 19.65 5.97
N LYS A 9 -2.01 19.00 7.04
CA LYS A 9 -0.81 18.18 6.99
C LYS A 9 -1.03 16.87 6.21
N VAL A 10 -2.18 16.21 6.38
CA VAL A 10 -2.54 14.96 5.67
C VAL A 10 -2.81 15.21 4.19
N GLU A 11 -3.56 16.26 3.83
CA GLU A 11 -3.81 16.58 2.42
C GLU A 11 -2.52 16.97 1.68
N LYS A 12 -1.65 17.74 2.34
CA LYS A 12 -0.32 18.09 1.81
C LYS A 12 0.60 16.86 1.70
N LEU A 13 0.49 15.91 2.62
CA LEU A 13 1.22 14.65 2.53
C LEU A 13 0.71 13.80 1.36
N TYR A 14 -0.61 13.67 1.20
CA TYR A 14 -1.24 12.92 0.12
C TYR A 14 -0.89 13.49 -1.26
N SER A 15 -0.96 14.81 -1.44
CA SER A 15 -0.58 15.44 -2.71
C SER A 15 0.92 15.28 -3.01
N LYS A 16 1.78 15.34 -1.98
CA LYS A 16 3.22 15.13 -2.12
C LYS A 16 3.58 13.67 -2.43
N ILE A 17 2.81 12.72 -1.87
CA ILE A 17 2.88 11.30 -2.21
C ILE A 17 2.52 11.09 -3.68
N LEU A 18 1.41 11.69 -4.13
CA LEU A 18 0.93 11.55 -5.50
C LEU A 18 1.86 12.23 -6.52
N SER A 19 2.55 13.31 -6.13
CA SER A 19 3.43 14.07 -7.03
C SER A 19 4.73 13.33 -7.34
N ASN A 20 5.28 12.56 -6.38
CA ASN A 20 6.53 11.83 -6.57
C ASN A 20 6.36 10.33 -6.25
N LYS A 21 5.88 9.61 -7.26
CA LYS A 21 5.52 8.18 -7.17
C LYS A 21 6.71 7.31 -6.76
N LEU A 22 7.85 7.45 -7.44
CA LEU A 22 9.07 6.70 -7.13
C LEU A 22 9.57 6.99 -5.72
N ILE A 23 9.63 8.27 -5.32
CA ILE A 23 10.06 8.66 -3.97
C ILE A 23 9.13 8.04 -2.92
N THR A 24 7.83 8.00 -3.18
CA THR A 24 6.88 7.36 -2.25
C THR A 24 7.12 5.86 -2.13
N VAL A 25 7.31 5.15 -3.26
CA VAL A 25 7.66 3.73 -3.25
C VAL A 25 8.92 3.51 -2.41
N CYS A 26 9.97 4.32 -2.63
CA CYS A 26 11.21 4.22 -1.88
C CYS A 26 11.01 4.47 -0.37
N ILE A 27 10.29 5.53 0.01
CA ILE A 27 10.03 5.84 1.43
C ILE A 27 9.26 4.71 2.11
N LEU A 28 8.17 4.22 1.49
CA LEU A 28 7.39 3.13 2.06
C LEU A 28 8.23 1.86 2.14
N PHE A 29 8.93 1.51 1.07
CA PHE A 29 9.82 0.36 1.04
C PHE A 29 10.86 0.42 2.17
N THR A 30 11.50 1.57 2.39
CA THR A 30 12.45 1.77 3.50
C THR A 30 11.78 1.59 4.86
N ILE A 31 10.62 2.21 5.10
CA ILE A 31 9.91 2.11 6.38
C ILE A 31 9.51 0.66 6.68
N PHE A 32 8.88 -0.03 5.73
CA PHE A 32 8.47 -1.42 5.91
C PHE A 32 9.65 -2.37 6.09
N THR A 33 10.74 -2.14 5.34
CA THR A 33 11.97 -2.91 5.54
C THR A 33 12.52 -2.73 6.95
N LEU A 34 12.57 -1.49 7.47
CA LEU A 34 12.99 -1.24 8.85
C LEU A 34 12.07 -1.92 9.88
N LEU A 35 10.75 -1.80 9.70
CA LEU A 35 9.78 -2.43 10.59
C LEU A 35 9.94 -3.95 10.66
N ASP A 36 10.24 -4.61 9.53
CA ASP A 36 10.50 -6.04 9.50
C ASP A 36 11.87 -6.45 10.01
N THR A 37 12.87 -5.56 9.96
CA THR A 37 14.17 -5.86 10.59
C THR A 37 14.09 -5.90 12.11
N ILE A 38 13.15 -5.19 12.74
CA ILE A 38 12.97 -5.20 14.21
C ILE A 38 12.69 -6.61 14.76
N PRO A 39 11.65 -7.35 14.32
CA PRO A 39 11.39 -8.70 14.83
C PRO A 39 12.51 -9.69 14.51
N ILE A 40 13.25 -9.49 13.41
CA ILE A 40 14.44 -10.30 13.09
C ILE A 40 15.56 -10.03 14.12
N LEU A 41 15.83 -8.76 14.44
CA LEU A 41 16.84 -8.38 15.45
C LEU A 41 16.48 -8.84 16.86
N LEU A 42 15.19 -8.89 17.18
CA LEU A 42 14.68 -9.40 18.47
C LEU A 42 14.66 -10.94 18.54
N GLY A 43 15.08 -11.65 17.48
CA GLY A 43 15.07 -13.11 17.42
C GLY A 43 13.66 -13.72 17.35
N LEU A 44 12.63 -12.90 17.09
CA LEU A 44 11.25 -13.37 16.94
C LEU A 44 11.07 -14.13 15.63
N TRP A 45 11.81 -13.76 14.59
CA TRP A 45 11.79 -14.40 13.28
C TRP A 45 13.19 -14.81 12.82
N PRO A 46 13.31 -15.97 12.13
CA PRO A 46 14.59 -16.41 11.62
C PRO A 46 15.08 -15.47 10.52
N ALA A 47 16.34 -15.05 10.62
CA ALA A 47 17.00 -14.32 9.55
C ALA A 47 17.06 -15.20 8.29
N LYS A 48 16.70 -14.61 7.14
CA LYS A 48 16.91 -15.27 5.85
C LYS A 48 18.42 -15.39 5.61
N THR A 49 18.87 -16.52 5.06
CA THR A 49 20.29 -16.78 4.76
C THR A 49 20.51 -16.95 3.25
N GLY A 50 21.78 -16.86 2.81
CA GLY A 50 22.14 -17.02 1.39
C GLY A 50 21.48 -15.97 0.49
N ILE A 51 20.84 -16.44 -0.60
CA ILE A 51 20.11 -15.59 -1.56
C ILE A 51 18.76 -15.10 -1.03
N GLY A 52 18.21 -15.74 0.01
CA GLY A 52 16.87 -15.48 0.55
C GLY A 52 16.57 -14.02 0.91
N PRO A 53 17.47 -13.27 1.59
CA PRO A 53 17.25 -11.86 1.90
C PRO A 53 17.04 -10.98 0.66
N TYR A 54 17.82 -11.20 -0.39
CA TYR A 54 17.78 -10.39 -1.61
C TYR A 54 16.49 -10.60 -2.39
N VAL A 55 16.07 -11.86 -2.53
CA VAL A 55 14.78 -12.22 -3.14
C VAL A 55 13.63 -11.63 -2.35
N HIS A 56 13.66 -11.76 -1.02
CA HIS A 56 12.63 -11.21 -0.14
C HIS A 56 12.52 -9.68 -0.25
N LEU A 57 13.64 -8.98 -0.27
CA LEU A 57 13.69 -7.52 -0.46
C LEU A 57 13.16 -7.11 -1.84
N LEU A 58 13.56 -7.82 -2.91
CA LEU A 58 13.11 -7.54 -4.26
C LEU A 58 11.60 -7.77 -4.41
N SER A 59 11.08 -8.90 -3.91
CA SER A 59 9.65 -9.19 -3.92
C SER A 59 8.84 -8.14 -3.16
N ARG A 60 9.37 -7.63 -2.05
CA ARG A 60 8.75 -6.52 -1.32
C ARG A 60 8.75 -5.24 -2.12
N PHE A 61 9.86 -4.88 -2.76
CA PHE A 61 9.93 -3.69 -3.60
C PHE A 61 8.88 -3.74 -4.72
N ILE A 62 8.72 -4.90 -5.36
CA ILE A 62 7.70 -5.13 -6.39
C ILE A 62 6.29 -4.98 -5.79
N LEU A 63 6.03 -5.57 -4.63
CA LEU A 63 4.74 -5.46 -3.93
C LEU A 63 4.35 -4.01 -3.64
N HIS A 64 5.29 -3.22 -3.09
CA HIS A 64 5.05 -1.81 -2.81
C HIS A 64 4.83 -1.00 -4.09
N SER A 65 5.56 -1.32 -5.16
CA SER A 65 5.39 -0.69 -6.47
C SER A 65 3.99 -0.95 -7.04
N ILE A 66 3.48 -2.17 -6.94
CA ILE A 66 2.10 -2.51 -7.37
C ILE A 66 1.07 -1.77 -6.52
N LEU A 67 1.24 -1.71 -5.20
CA LEU A 67 0.34 -1.00 -4.30
C LEU A 67 0.24 0.50 -4.64
N ILE A 68 1.38 1.16 -4.87
CA ILE A 68 1.40 2.59 -5.24
C ILE A 68 0.84 2.81 -6.65
N SER A 69 1.08 1.88 -7.58
CA SER A 69 0.46 1.92 -8.91
C SER A 69 -1.06 1.81 -8.83
N GLY A 70 -1.58 0.99 -7.90
CA GLY A 70 -3.00 0.90 -7.58
C GLY A 70 -3.63 2.22 -7.13
N LEU A 71 -2.92 2.99 -6.30
CA LEU A 71 -3.36 4.33 -5.90
C LEU A 71 -3.43 5.30 -7.07
N PHE A 72 -2.52 5.18 -8.03
CA PHE A 72 -2.53 6.01 -9.22
C PHE A 72 -3.73 5.67 -10.11
N ILE A 73 -4.01 4.39 -10.34
CA ILE A 73 -5.21 3.94 -11.05
C ILE A 73 -6.46 4.47 -10.34
N PHE A 74 -6.48 4.44 -9.00
CA PHE A 74 -7.59 4.97 -8.21
C PHE A 74 -7.78 6.48 -8.43
N ASP A 75 -6.69 7.28 -8.44
CA ASP A 75 -6.78 8.72 -8.69
C ASP A 75 -7.27 9.04 -10.12
N ILE A 76 -6.83 8.27 -11.12
CA ILE A 76 -7.33 8.39 -12.49
C ILE A 76 -8.82 8.08 -12.54
N LEU A 77 -9.23 6.90 -12.06
CA LEU A 77 -10.62 6.43 -12.14
C LEU A 77 -11.57 7.31 -11.31
N ARG A 78 -11.10 7.88 -10.19
CA ARG A 78 -11.86 8.83 -9.36
C ARG A 78 -12.27 10.08 -10.13
N LYS A 79 -11.52 10.50 -11.15
CA LYS A 79 -11.88 11.67 -11.98
C LYS A 79 -13.00 11.34 -12.98
N THR A 80 -13.11 10.08 -13.37
CA THR A 80 -14.06 9.62 -14.40
C THR A 80 -15.36 9.07 -13.81
N ILE A 81 -15.30 8.36 -12.69
CA ILE A 81 -16.43 7.60 -12.13
C ILE A 81 -16.90 8.24 -10.82
N LYS A 82 -18.21 8.49 -10.67
CA LYS A 82 -18.81 9.14 -9.48
C LYS A 82 -18.80 8.28 -8.20
N PRO A 83 -19.17 6.98 -8.23
CA PRO A 83 -19.17 6.16 -7.02
C PRO A 83 -17.74 5.76 -6.59
N LYS A 84 -17.21 6.47 -5.59
CA LYS A 84 -15.86 6.23 -5.04
C LYS A 84 -15.65 4.81 -4.49
N LEU A 85 -16.71 4.22 -3.94
CA LEU A 85 -16.65 2.88 -3.34
C LEU A 85 -16.46 1.80 -4.41
N ILE A 86 -17.12 1.97 -5.57
CA ILE A 86 -16.93 1.10 -6.73
C ILE A 86 -15.50 1.23 -7.27
N ILE A 87 -14.99 2.46 -7.40
CA ILE A 87 -13.61 2.66 -7.87
C ILE A 87 -12.62 1.99 -6.93
N TYR A 88 -12.79 2.18 -5.62
CA TYR A 88 -11.94 1.56 -4.60
C TYR A 88 -11.97 0.02 -4.69
N ALA A 89 -13.15 -0.57 -4.87
CA ALA A 89 -13.29 -2.02 -5.05
C ALA A 89 -12.62 -2.50 -6.35
N ILE A 90 -12.83 -1.80 -7.47
CA ILE A 90 -12.19 -2.13 -8.75
C ILE A 90 -10.67 -2.06 -8.64
N THR A 91 -10.13 -0.97 -8.09
CA THR A 91 -8.70 -0.81 -7.95
C THR A 91 -8.09 -1.82 -7.01
N PHE A 92 -8.78 -2.17 -5.91
CA PHE A 92 -8.39 -3.26 -5.02
C PHE A 92 -8.32 -4.60 -5.77
N VAL A 93 -9.38 -4.97 -6.50
CA VAL A 93 -9.44 -6.25 -7.22
C VAL A 93 -8.36 -6.36 -8.28
N ILE A 94 -8.15 -5.32 -9.10
CA ILE A 94 -7.15 -5.32 -10.17
C ILE A 94 -5.73 -5.52 -9.60
N THR A 95 -5.39 -4.75 -8.57
CA THR A 95 -4.05 -4.77 -7.97
C THR A 95 -3.79 -6.01 -7.13
N TRP A 96 -4.82 -6.52 -6.46
CA TRP A 96 -4.76 -7.81 -5.78
C TRP A 96 -4.56 -8.95 -6.79
N ALA A 97 -5.29 -8.95 -7.92
CA ALA A 97 -5.09 -9.94 -8.97
C ALA A 97 -3.67 -9.89 -9.55
N LEU A 98 -3.12 -8.70 -9.80
CA LEU A 98 -1.72 -8.54 -10.25
C LEU A 98 -0.72 -9.11 -9.23
N LEU A 99 -0.97 -8.93 -7.94
CA LEU A 99 -0.13 -9.50 -6.87
C LEU A 99 -0.21 -11.03 -6.84
N LEU A 100 -1.41 -11.61 -7.00
CA LEU A 100 -1.57 -13.05 -7.05
C LEU A 100 -0.89 -13.65 -8.27
N ILE A 101 -1.01 -13.00 -9.44
CA ILE A 101 -0.32 -13.41 -10.67
C ILE A 101 1.20 -13.35 -10.46
N TYR A 102 1.72 -12.26 -9.89
CA TYR A 102 3.14 -12.15 -9.58
C TYR A 102 3.60 -13.29 -8.66
N LEU A 103 2.86 -13.55 -7.58
CA LEU A 103 3.20 -14.61 -6.63
C LEU A 103 3.15 -16.00 -7.28
N TRP A 104 2.15 -16.25 -8.13
CA TRP A 104 2.00 -17.48 -8.89
C TRP A 104 3.18 -17.71 -9.85
N ILE A 105 3.60 -16.68 -10.59
CA ILE A 105 4.77 -16.76 -11.48
C ILE A 105 6.02 -17.10 -10.67
N ASN A 106 6.23 -16.46 -9.50
CA ASN A 106 7.38 -16.77 -8.65
C ASN A 106 7.36 -18.21 -8.11
N GLY A 107 6.17 -18.80 -7.94
CA GLY A 107 6.02 -20.20 -7.52
C GLY A 107 6.44 -21.25 -8.52
N ILE A 108 6.70 -20.84 -9.76
CA ILE A 108 7.30 -21.71 -10.76
C ILE A 108 8.82 -21.77 -10.56
N PHE A 109 9.44 -20.71 -10.05
CA PHE A 109 10.89 -20.58 -9.93
C PHE A 109 11.44 -20.88 -8.53
N ILE A 110 10.62 -20.66 -7.50
CA ILE A 110 11.03 -20.73 -6.09
C ILE A 110 9.96 -21.48 -5.32
N GLU A 111 10.38 -22.28 -4.33
CA GLU A 111 9.46 -22.92 -3.40
C GLU A 111 8.81 -21.86 -2.50
N LEU A 112 7.50 -21.65 -2.66
CA LEU A 112 6.75 -20.74 -1.80
C LEU A 112 6.33 -21.45 -0.51
N HIS A 113 6.26 -20.65 0.55
CA HIS A 113 5.58 -21.06 1.77
C HIS A 113 4.12 -21.46 1.46
N PRO A 114 3.57 -22.54 2.05
CA PRO A 114 2.22 -23.00 1.78
C PRO A 114 1.14 -21.94 2.03
N ASP A 115 1.40 -21.00 2.94
CA ASP A 115 0.50 -19.88 3.24
C ASP A 115 0.87 -18.55 2.57
N ALA A 116 1.83 -18.52 1.64
CA ALA A 116 2.32 -17.29 1.01
C ALA A 116 1.20 -16.47 0.33
N PHE A 117 0.24 -17.14 -0.32
CA PHE A 117 -0.93 -16.47 -0.92
C PHE A 117 -1.84 -15.82 0.12
N LYS A 118 -2.04 -16.49 1.27
CA LYS A 118 -2.88 -15.98 2.37
C LYS A 118 -2.19 -14.81 3.06
N ASP A 119 -0.89 -14.93 3.33
CA ASP A 119 -0.10 -13.91 4.01
C ASP A 119 0.03 -12.64 3.14
N LEU A 120 0.26 -12.83 1.84
CA LEU A 120 0.28 -11.74 0.88
C LEU A 120 -1.08 -11.02 0.82
N SER A 121 -2.17 -11.78 0.70
CA SER A 121 -3.51 -11.22 0.60
C SER A 121 -3.93 -10.45 1.86
N ARG A 122 -3.63 -10.99 3.05
CA ARG A 122 -3.91 -10.32 4.33
C ARG A 122 -3.11 -9.03 4.47
N SER A 123 -1.81 -9.07 4.19
CA SER A 123 -0.93 -7.90 4.25
C SER A 123 -1.36 -6.83 3.26
N TYR A 124 -1.73 -7.25 2.05
CA TYR A 124 -2.25 -6.35 1.01
C TYR A 124 -3.56 -5.70 1.42
N ALA A 125 -4.54 -6.49 1.85
CA ALA A 125 -5.84 -5.99 2.32
C ALA A 125 -5.69 -5.02 3.49
N PHE A 126 -4.79 -5.31 4.43
CA PHE A 126 -4.49 -4.43 5.55
C PHE A 126 -3.93 -3.08 5.07
N MET A 127 -2.88 -3.09 4.23
CA MET A 127 -2.29 -1.85 3.70
C MET A 127 -3.30 -1.04 2.86
N TYR A 128 -4.04 -1.71 1.99
CA TYR A 128 -5.04 -1.06 1.14
C TYR A 128 -6.19 -0.48 1.98
N GLY A 129 -6.60 -1.18 3.05
CA GLY A 129 -7.58 -0.72 4.02
C GLY A 129 -7.15 0.54 4.76
N LEU A 130 -5.89 0.60 5.23
CA LEU A 130 -5.32 1.80 5.84
C LEU A 130 -5.34 3.00 4.87
N LEU A 131 -4.96 2.78 3.61
CA LEU A 131 -5.04 3.81 2.57
C LEU A 131 -6.47 4.29 2.33
N GLY A 132 -7.42 3.35 2.23
CA GLY A 132 -8.85 3.66 2.11
C GLY A 132 -9.36 4.51 3.27
N ALA A 133 -8.98 4.16 4.50
CA ALA A 133 -9.33 4.92 5.69
C ALA A 133 -8.78 6.36 5.64
N VAL A 134 -7.52 6.55 5.26
CA VAL A 134 -6.90 7.88 5.10
C VAL A 134 -7.65 8.72 4.07
N ILE A 135 -7.97 8.14 2.90
CA ILE A 135 -8.70 8.82 1.82
C ILE A 135 -10.12 9.21 2.28
N PHE A 136 -10.83 8.28 2.93
CA PHE A 136 -12.22 8.50 3.32
C PHE A 136 -12.36 9.49 4.49
N VAL A 137 -11.46 9.44 5.47
CA VAL A 137 -11.38 10.42 6.55
C VAL A 137 -11.07 11.82 6.00
N SER A 138 -10.13 11.92 5.05
CA SER A 138 -9.82 13.18 4.36
C SER A 138 -11.05 13.76 3.65
N ASP A 139 -11.77 12.92 2.88
CA ASP A 139 -12.97 13.34 2.14
C ASP A 139 -14.15 13.75 3.03
N ARG A 140 -14.44 13.02 4.12
CA ARG A 140 -15.51 13.40 5.08
C ARG A 140 -15.22 14.77 5.71
N THR A 141 -13.95 15.03 5.99
CA THR A 141 -13.51 16.29 6.58
C THR A 141 -13.59 17.45 5.58
N LYS A 142 -13.45 17.19 4.27
CA LYS A 142 -13.65 18.18 3.20
C LYS A 142 -15.12 18.60 3.06
N LYS A 143 -16.05 17.65 3.06
CA LYS A 143 -17.50 17.94 2.99
C LYS A 143 -18.00 18.76 4.19
N ARG A 144 -17.54 18.45 5.42
CA ARG A 144 -17.95 19.17 6.63
C ARG A 144 -17.48 20.63 6.69
N VAL A 145 -16.32 20.95 6.12
CA VAL A 145 -15.81 22.35 6.07
C VAL A 145 -16.55 23.16 5.01
N LYS A 146 -16.87 22.56 3.85
CA LYS A 146 -17.63 23.23 2.79
C LYS A 146 -19.08 23.55 3.21
N ASN A 147 -19.65 22.82 4.17
CA ASN A 147 -20.99 23.09 4.72
C ASN A 147 -21.01 24.11 5.87
N LYS A 148 -19.84 24.60 6.31
CA LYS A 148 -19.70 25.58 7.41
C LYS A 148 -19.27 26.97 6.92
N ASN A 149 -18.92 27.10 5.64
CA ASN A 149 -18.68 28.36 4.93
C ASN A 149 -19.79 28.55 3.91
#